data_AF-A0AAF5D7L8-F1
#
_entry.id   AF-A0AAF5D7L8-F1
#
_cell.length_a   1.000
_cell.length_b   1.000
_cell.length_c   1.000
_cell.angle_alpha   90.00
_cell.angle_beta   90.00
_cell.angle_gamma   90.00
#
_symmetry.space_group_name_H-M   'P 1'
#
loop_
_entity.id
_entity.type
_entity.pdbx_description
1 polymer ?
#
loop_
_entity_poly.entity_id
_entity_poly.type
_entity_poly.pdbx_seq_one_letter_code
_entity_poly.pdbx_strand_id
1 'polypeptide(L)'
;MVVMSDSDENNSVNQSEFTKLKLHLVNEFRDSTKIIKKIWKYVNKHINDEEERGDIINVCEGLDFIPLLLFHYSGSLSKKDKYIYDILNKLEENYDVSLSKFMPFSIGEKAKAYYENLQKLGAILYQRQSFSEAIDQLDKERMNFSIKTLSTISLLSENVQHHVYDPRFLLRTFCIMLEPGSDLSCKAFISSYCLSYLFTVTSLEDKDLRGLGYVCLQRFLGHLNQLTTDKFETKRLIQQLIRLFKESVTLINQKVPHIISYFFAKASIELYDPTSPLFSRIANLVISSPTISFTHPLQFYTMLESCPADKPNVETEWILELLSVSTIDMDDFNILEHIGGFKACLSLYASEISTIPVRKNILILINNIISNSECSWVLLNTYNIHAWIIQVMVNNKTSNWECCFLSRIFLKICLAFKKYIQDEGCEGVSNEKASTLSQSLKFVGVIVLQKFKTAYSQQVISLKDGPSKLDNSKPEQLEELLNENWIVDIYNYNDEILARGKIHHLRRAYSLKRLVCGDEKLCDPNYACCEDRKGKLGCCKEANYQIQDISKLEFIPYN
;
A
#
# COMPACT_ATOMS: atom_id res chain seq x y z
N MET A 1 26.07 10.75 -24.77
CA MET A 1 25.94 9.61 -25.71
C MET A 1 26.88 9.87 -26.86
N VAL A 2 27.93 9.06 -26.98
CA VAL A 2 29.16 9.37 -27.72
C VAL A 2 28.83 9.81 -29.15
N VAL A 3 29.06 11.10 -29.43
CA VAL A 3 29.42 11.52 -30.79
C VAL A 3 30.71 10.77 -31.05
N MET A 4 30.64 9.68 -31.82
CA MET A 4 31.84 8.97 -32.23
C MET A 4 32.73 10.00 -32.91
N SER A 5 33.86 10.31 -32.28
CA SER A 5 35.00 10.79 -33.04
C SER A 5 35.33 9.69 -34.03
N ASP A 6 35.38 10.03 -35.32
CA ASP A 6 35.63 9.15 -36.48
C ASP A 6 37.03 8.50 -36.48
N SER A 7 37.52 8.01 -35.32
CA SER A 7 38.85 7.44 -35.18
C SER A 7 38.87 5.94 -34.81
N ASP A 8 37.73 5.29 -34.59
CA ASP A 8 37.68 3.87 -34.17
C ASP A 8 36.95 2.94 -35.15
N GLU A 9 36.96 3.22 -36.46
CA GLU A 9 36.43 2.29 -37.48
C GLU A 9 37.34 1.07 -37.78
N ASN A 10 38.48 0.90 -37.11
CA ASN A 10 39.48 -0.11 -37.53
C ASN A 10 40.02 -1.07 -36.47
N ASN A 11 39.21 -1.49 -35.48
CA ASN A 11 39.57 -2.63 -34.63
C ASN A 11 38.41 -3.61 -34.43
N SER A 12 38.29 -4.58 -35.35
CA SER A 12 37.45 -5.78 -35.20
C SER A 12 38.04 -6.79 -34.20
N VAL A 13 38.58 -6.30 -33.07
CA VAL A 13 39.14 -7.11 -31.99
C VAL A 13 37.98 -7.64 -31.15
N ASN A 14 37.98 -8.95 -30.87
CA ASN A 14 36.99 -9.68 -30.07
C ASN A 14 36.44 -8.86 -28.89
N GLN A 15 35.31 -8.17 -29.06
CA GLN A 15 34.65 -7.48 -27.97
C GLN A 15 34.04 -8.53 -27.03
N SER A 16 34.28 -8.37 -25.72
CA SER A 16 33.67 -9.22 -24.69
C SER A 16 32.14 -9.19 -24.78
N GLU A 17 31.47 -10.23 -24.30
CA GLU A 17 30.00 -10.30 -24.36
C GLU A 17 29.36 -9.14 -23.57
N PHE A 18 29.99 -8.70 -22.48
CA PHE A 18 29.57 -7.53 -21.72
C PHE A 18 29.68 -6.22 -22.53
N THR A 19 30.77 -6.01 -23.27
CA THR A 19 30.91 -4.83 -24.14
C THR A 19 29.84 -4.81 -25.24
N LYS A 20 29.48 -5.98 -25.79
CA LYS A 20 28.36 -6.08 -26.75
C LYS A 20 27.04 -5.70 -26.10
N LEU A 21 26.76 -6.19 -24.89
CA LEU A 21 25.53 -5.82 -24.16
C LEU A 21 25.44 -4.31 -23.88
N LYS A 22 26.57 -3.67 -23.53
CA LYS A 22 26.66 -2.21 -23.40
C LYS A 22 26.35 -1.49 -24.71
N LEU A 23 26.96 -1.89 -25.83
CA LEU A 23 26.70 -1.28 -27.15
C LEU A 23 25.24 -1.45 -27.58
N HIS A 24 24.64 -2.61 -27.29
CA HIS A 24 23.21 -2.84 -27.53
C HIS A 24 22.34 -1.90 -26.70
N LEU A 25 22.69 -1.63 -25.44
CA LEU A 25 21.96 -0.67 -24.60
C LEU A 25 22.08 0.76 -25.14
N VAL A 26 23.26 1.16 -25.65
CA VAL A 26 23.44 2.46 -26.31
C VAL A 26 22.52 2.57 -27.53
N ASN A 27 22.39 1.54 -28.36
CA ASN A 27 21.59 1.64 -29.58
C ASN A 27 20.07 1.57 -29.35
N GLU A 28 19.61 1.26 -28.14
CA GLU A 28 18.20 0.97 -27.83
C GLU A 28 17.52 2.06 -26.99
N PHE A 29 16.78 2.91 -27.69
CA PHE A 29 16.09 4.07 -27.07
C PHE A 29 14.65 3.81 -26.64
N ARG A 30 13.96 2.80 -27.21
CA ARG A 30 12.50 2.64 -27.05
C ARG A 30 12.09 1.71 -25.92
N ASP A 31 12.66 0.50 -25.85
CA ASP A 31 12.38 -0.46 -24.76
C ASP A 31 13.67 -1.14 -24.30
N SER A 32 14.41 -0.44 -23.45
CA SER A 32 15.65 -0.95 -22.87
C SER A 32 15.45 -2.04 -21.81
N THR A 33 14.20 -2.33 -21.40
CA THR A 33 13.90 -3.27 -20.29
C THR A 33 14.46 -4.66 -20.55
N LYS A 34 14.31 -5.16 -21.78
CA LYS A 34 14.79 -6.51 -22.16
C LYS A 34 16.31 -6.61 -22.11
N ILE A 35 17.00 -5.55 -22.53
CA ILE A 35 18.47 -5.50 -22.57
C ILE A 35 19.03 -5.35 -21.17
N ILE A 36 18.46 -4.45 -20.36
CA ILE A 36 18.82 -4.29 -18.95
C ILE A 36 18.62 -5.61 -18.19
N LYS A 37 17.54 -6.35 -18.47
CA LYS A 37 17.33 -7.69 -17.90
C LYS A 37 18.42 -8.69 -18.33
N LYS A 38 18.91 -8.62 -19.58
CA LYS A 38 20.03 -9.46 -20.04
C LYS A 38 21.32 -9.09 -19.32
N ILE A 39 21.62 -7.80 -19.18
CA ILE A 39 22.76 -7.28 -18.41
C ILE A 39 22.69 -7.77 -16.96
N TRP A 40 21.54 -7.60 -16.30
CA TRP A 40 21.32 -8.08 -14.93
C TRP A 40 21.55 -9.60 -14.81
N LYS A 41 21.05 -10.41 -15.75
CA LYS A 41 21.31 -11.85 -15.77
C LYS A 41 22.78 -12.17 -15.96
N TYR A 42 23.47 -11.44 -16.83
CA TYR A 42 24.89 -11.64 -17.12
C TYR A 42 25.75 -11.32 -15.89
N VAL A 43 25.55 -10.14 -15.29
CA VAL A 43 26.21 -9.73 -14.04
C VAL A 43 25.98 -10.74 -12.91
N ASN A 44 24.79 -11.36 -12.84
CA ASN A 44 24.48 -12.37 -11.82
C ASN A 44 25.12 -13.73 -12.09
N LYS A 45 25.26 -14.11 -13.36
CA LYS A 45 25.81 -15.41 -13.75
C LYS A 45 27.32 -15.46 -13.59
N HIS A 46 28.00 -14.33 -13.87
CA HIS A 46 29.46 -14.25 -13.93
C HIS A 46 30.10 -13.64 -12.66
N ILE A 47 29.38 -13.62 -11.53
CA ILE A 47 29.93 -13.12 -10.24
C ILE A 47 31.22 -13.85 -9.82
N ASN A 48 31.27 -15.16 -10.06
CA ASN A 48 32.38 -16.03 -9.63
C ASN A 48 33.39 -16.34 -10.75
N ASP A 49 33.19 -15.76 -11.93
CA ASP A 49 34.00 -16.04 -13.13
C ASP A 49 35.10 -14.97 -13.23
N GLU A 50 36.37 -15.32 -13.01
CA GLU A 50 37.47 -14.35 -12.86
C GLU A 50 37.71 -13.52 -14.13
N GLU A 51 37.68 -14.15 -15.32
CA GLU A 51 37.93 -13.46 -16.59
C GLU A 51 36.81 -12.46 -16.89
N GLU A 52 35.56 -12.93 -16.83
CA GLU A 52 34.38 -12.10 -17.10
C GLU A 52 34.18 -11.03 -16.02
N ARG A 53 34.56 -11.32 -14.77
CA ARG A 53 34.57 -10.33 -13.69
C ARG A 53 35.54 -9.20 -13.96
N GLY A 54 36.75 -9.51 -14.45
CA GLY A 54 37.72 -8.50 -14.86
C GLY A 54 37.19 -7.59 -15.96
N ASP A 55 36.55 -8.17 -16.98
CA ASP A 55 35.94 -7.42 -18.08
C ASP A 55 34.78 -6.52 -17.64
N ILE A 56 33.90 -7.01 -16.75
CA ILE A 56 32.81 -6.20 -16.18
C ILE A 56 33.36 -5.01 -15.40
N ILE A 57 34.38 -5.24 -14.55
CA ILE A 57 35.03 -4.18 -13.76
C ILE A 57 35.63 -3.13 -14.71
N ASN A 58 36.42 -3.55 -15.70
CA ASN A 58 37.04 -2.65 -16.67
C ASN A 58 36.02 -1.75 -17.40
N VAL A 59 34.88 -2.32 -17.80
CA VAL A 59 33.81 -1.56 -18.47
C VAL A 59 33.08 -0.61 -17.51
N CYS A 60 32.92 -1.01 -16.25
CA CYS A 60 32.21 -0.24 -15.23
C CYS A 60 33.06 0.88 -14.60
N GLU A 61 34.39 0.71 -14.53
CA GLU A 61 35.32 1.76 -14.17
C GLU A 61 35.39 2.88 -15.21
N GLY A 62 35.06 2.55 -16.46
CA GLY A 62 34.82 3.52 -17.53
C GLY A 62 33.71 4.51 -17.17
N LEU A 63 33.89 5.78 -17.55
CA LEU A 63 32.93 6.87 -17.28
C LEU A 63 31.69 6.82 -18.21
N ASP A 64 31.36 5.69 -18.81
CA ASP A 64 30.32 5.59 -19.82
C ASP A 64 29.20 4.59 -19.49
N PHE A 65 29.50 3.44 -18.90
CA PHE A 65 28.48 2.42 -18.61
C PHE A 65 27.54 2.80 -17.46
N ILE A 66 28.09 3.18 -16.29
CA ILE A 66 27.26 3.57 -15.14
C ILE A 66 26.38 4.79 -15.47
N PRO A 67 26.91 5.86 -16.09
CA PRO A 67 26.10 6.95 -16.59
C PRO A 67 25.00 6.54 -17.58
N LEU A 68 25.26 5.56 -18.45
CA LEU A 68 24.25 5.03 -19.36
C LEU A 68 23.12 4.35 -18.58
N LEU A 69 23.43 3.58 -17.53
CA LEU A 69 22.41 3.01 -16.66
C LEU A 69 21.60 4.09 -15.94
N LEU A 70 22.26 5.11 -15.38
CA LEU A 70 21.61 6.21 -14.66
C LEU A 70 20.75 7.09 -15.56
N PHE A 71 21.12 7.22 -16.84
CA PHE A 71 20.30 7.87 -17.86
C PHE A 71 18.97 7.13 -18.08
N HIS A 72 19.00 5.79 -18.15
CA HIS A 72 17.78 4.98 -18.30
C HIS A 72 17.00 4.82 -16.99
N TYR A 73 17.61 5.16 -15.85
CA TYR A 73 17.04 4.98 -14.53
C TYR A 73 16.14 6.16 -14.15
N SER A 74 14.90 5.88 -13.74
CA SER A 74 13.98 6.92 -13.29
C SER A 74 13.74 6.91 -11.77
N GLY A 75 14.50 6.09 -11.02
CA GLY A 75 14.31 5.95 -9.58
C GLY A 75 12.94 5.36 -9.20
N SER A 76 12.28 4.62 -10.09
CA SER A 76 10.93 4.06 -9.88
C SER A 76 10.92 2.61 -9.41
N LEU A 77 9.73 2.12 -9.04
CA LEU A 77 9.49 0.69 -8.83
C LEU A 77 9.19 -0.11 -10.11
N SER A 78 9.43 0.46 -11.29
CA SER A 78 9.29 -0.27 -12.55
C SER A 78 10.25 -1.47 -12.62
N LYS A 79 9.88 -2.49 -13.41
CA LYS A 79 10.73 -3.68 -13.61
C LYS A 79 12.13 -3.30 -14.10
N LYS A 80 12.21 -2.33 -15.01
CA LYS A 80 13.46 -1.79 -15.54
C LYS A 80 14.33 -1.21 -14.42
N ASP A 81 13.75 -0.33 -13.60
CA ASP A 81 14.49 0.36 -12.55
C ASP A 81 14.91 -0.59 -11.42
N LYS A 82 14.08 -1.58 -11.08
CA LYS A 82 14.47 -2.65 -10.14
C LYS A 82 15.72 -3.40 -10.62
N TYR A 83 15.79 -3.76 -11.91
CA TYR A 83 16.99 -4.39 -12.48
C TYR A 83 18.21 -3.47 -12.46
N ILE A 84 18.04 -2.18 -12.77
CA ILE A 84 19.15 -1.21 -12.71
C ILE A 84 19.67 -1.08 -11.28
N TYR A 85 18.79 -0.92 -10.29
CA TYR A 85 19.17 -0.83 -8.89
C TYR A 85 19.95 -2.08 -8.45
N ASP A 86 19.45 -3.27 -8.78
CA ASP A 86 20.12 -4.52 -8.44
C ASP A 86 21.49 -4.67 -9.11
N ILE A 87 21.65 -4.19 -10.36
CA ILE A 87 22.95 -4.13 -11.04
C ILE A 87 23.90 -3.22 -10.25
N LEU A 88 23.48 -1.99 -9.94
CA LEU A 88 24.31 -1.03 -9.21
C LEU A 88 24.73 -1.57 -7.84
N ASN A 89 23.80 -2.19 -7.11
CA ASN A 89 24.10 -2.77 -5.80
C ASN A 89 25.11 -3.92 -5.90
N LYS A 90 24.97 -4.79 -6.91
CA LYS A 90 25.92 -5.89 -7.13
C LYS A 90 27.29 -5.41 -7.58
N LEU A 91 27.34 -4.38 -8.42
CA LEU A 91 28.63 -3.79 -8.82
C LEU A 91 29.40 -3.27 -7.60
N GLU A 92 28.72 -2.68 -6.63
CA GLU A 92 29.34 -2.22 -5.39
C GLU A 92 29.68 -3.36 -4.42
N GLU A 93 28.75 -4.29 -4.17
CA GLU A 93 28.93 -5.36 -3.16
C GLU A 93 29.79 -6.55 -3.62
N ASN A 94 29.68 -6.95 -4.89
CA ASN A 94 30.32 -8.17 -5.41
C ASN A 94 31.54 -7.89 -6.29
N TYR A 95 31.56 -6.75 -6.97
CA TYR A 95 32.63 -6.37 -7.91
C TYR A 95 33.56 -5.29 -7.36
N ASP A 96 33.30 -4.75 -6.16
CA ASP A 96 34.07 -3.68 -5.51
C ASP A 96 34.18 -2.39 -6.36
N VAL A 97 33.21 -2.15 -7.25
CA VAL A 97 33.20 -0.96 -8.10
C VAL A 97 32.69 0.24 -7.30
N SER A 98 33.57 1.21 -7.07
CA SER A 98 33.20 2.42 -6.33
C SER A 98 32.27 3.33 -7.13
N LEU A 99 31.03 3.49 -6.66
CA LEU A 99 30.04 4.41 -7.22
C LEU A 99 30.26 5.88 -6.79
N SER A 100 31.22 6.13 -5.89
CA SER A 100 31.53 7.47 -5.35
C SER A 100 31.86 8.52 -6.41
N LYS A 101 32.43 8.10 -7.55
CA LYS A 101 32.78 8.96 -8.69
C LYS A 101 31.55 9.59 -9.36
N PHE A 102 30.38 8.95 -9.23
CA PHE A 102 29.13 9.38 -9.86
C PHE A 102 28.17 10.07 -8.89
N MET A 103 28.57 10.27 -7.63
CA MET A 103 27.78 10.97 -6.62
C MET A 103 27.96 12.49 -6.74
N PRO A 104 26.88 13.28 -6.57
CA PRO A 104 25.49 12.84 -6.44
C PRO A 104 24.93 12.24 -7.71
N PHE A 105 24.07 11.23 -7.57
CA PHE A 105 23.39 10.63 -8.73
C PHE A 105 22.40 11.62 -9.33
N SER A 106 22.60 11.96 -10.60
CA SER A 106 21.56 12.53 -11.45
C SER A 106 20.83 11.39 -12.15
N ILE A 107 19.50 11.41 -12.21
CA ILE A 107 18.70 10.33 -12.81
C ILE A 107 17.84 10.82 -13.98
N GLY A 108 17.54 9.91 -14.91
CA GLY A 108 16.67 10.14 -16.05
C GLY A 108 17.28 11.03 -17.13
N GLU A 109 16.43 11.62 -17.98
CA GLU A 109 16.88 12.43 -19.13
C GLU A 109 17.68 13.67 -18.69
N LYS A 110 17.36 14.24 -17.52
CA LYS A 110 18.10 15.37 -16.92
C LYS A 110 19.56 15.03 -16.64
N ALA A 111 19.87 13.75 -16.39
CA ALA A 111 21.22 13.27 -16.14
C ALA A 111 22.11 13.30 -17.39
N LYS A 112 21.54 13.38 -18.60
CA LYS A 112 22.29 13.32 -19.86
C LYS A 112 23.32 14.44 -19.96
N ALA A 113 22.89 15.68 -19.76
CA ALA A 113 23.78 16.84 -19.84
C ALA A 113 24.88 16.79 -18.76
N TYR A 114 24.54 16.30 -17.57
CA TYR A 114 25.48 16.13 -16.46
C TYR A 114 26.58 15.13 -16.82
N TYR A 115 26.21 13.92 -17.21
CA TYR A 115 27.17 12.86 -17.49
C TYR A 115 27.95 13.06 -18.80
N GLU A 116 27.36 13.72 -19.81
CA GLU A 116 28.12 14.11 -21.01
C GLU A 116 29.25 15.09 -20.69
N ASN A 117 29.02 16.02 -19.76
CA ASN A 117 30.06 16.94 -19.32
C ASN A 117 31.11 16.22 -18.45
N LEU A 118 30.70 15.30 -17.58
CA LEU A 118 31.62 14.45 -16.81
C LEU A 118 32.51 13.60 -17.72
N GLN A 119 31.98 13.07 -18.82
CA GLN A 119 32.74 12.31 -19.81
C GLN A 119 33.76 13.19 -20.56
N LYS A 120 33.34 14.38 -21.00
CA LYS A 120 34.20 15.29 -21.78
C LYS A 120 35.35 15.89 -20.95
N LEU A 121 35.06 16.27 -19.70
CA LEU A 121 36.01 16.97 -18.83
C LEU A 121 36.77 16.01 -17.90
N GLY A 122 36.27 14.79 -17.74
CA GLY A 122 36.79 13.83 -16.76
C GLY A 122 36.47 14.22 -15.31
N ALA A 123 36.77 13.32 -14.38
CA ALA A 123 36.45 13.47 -12.96
C ALA A 123 37.22 14.60 -12.24
N ILE A 124 38.30 15.11 -12.83
CA ILE A 124 39.20 16.10 -12.22
C ILE A 124 38.79 17.53 -12.56
N LEU A 125 38.49 17.80 -13.85
CA LEU A 125 38.17 19.15 -14.32
C LEU A 125 36.68 19.49 -14.18
N TYR A 126 35.82 18.48 -14.05
CA TYR A 126 34.40 18.70 -13.94
C TYR A 126 34.00 19.12 -12.52
N GLN A 127 33.36 20.28 -12.41
CA GLN A 127 32.74 20.72 -11.16
C GLN A 127 31.52 19.83 -10.89
N ARG A 128 31.59 19.04 -9.82
CA ARG A 128 30.49 18.18 -9.39
C ARG A 128 29.26 19.03 -9.08
N GLN A 129 28.10 18.51 -9.45
CA GLN A 129 26.82 19.06 -9.03
C GLN A 129 26.72 19.00 -7.50
N SER A 130 26.16 20.05 -6.90
CA SER A 130 25.91 20.08 -5.45
C SER A 130 24.79 19.10 -5.07
N PHE A 131 24.74 18.66 -3.81
CA PHE A 131 23.62 17.83 -3.35
C PHE A 131 22.28 18.55 -3.46
N SER A 132 22.28 19.88 -3.29
CA SER A 132 21.08 20.72 -3.42
C SER A 132 20.50 20.69 -4.83
N GLU A 133 21.34 20.90 -5.84
CA GLU A 133 20.91 20.84 -7.24
C GLU A 133 20.42 19.44 -7.61
N ALA A 134 21.01 18.38 -7.05
CA ALA A 134 20.58 17.01 -7.31
C ALA A 134 19.18 16.73 -6.76
N ILE A 135 18.85 17.30 -5.59
CA ILE A 135 17.50 17.22 -5.02
C ILE A 135 16.49 18.01 -5.84
N ASP A 136 16.87 19.17 -6.37
CA ASP A 136 15.97 19.98 -7.21
C ASP A 136 15.58 19.27 -8.53
N GLN A 137 16.32 18.24 -8.93
CA GLN A 137 15.96 17.41 -10.08
C GLN A 137 14.79 16.46 -9.79
N LEU A 138 14.55 16.13 -8.50
CA LEU A 138 13.46 15.26 -8.09
C LEU A 138 12.11 15.92 -8.39
N ASP A 139 11.23 15.18 -9.03
CA ASP A 139 9.84 15.58 -9.27
C ASP A 139 9.05 15.60 -7.95
N LYS A 140 8.57 16.80 -7.57
CA LYS A 140 7.81 17.06 -6.34
C LYS A 140 6.43 16.40 -6.34
N GLU A 141 5.75 16.40 -7.48
CA GLU A 141 4.43 15.76 -7.61
C GLU A 141 4.56 14.25 -7.46
N ARG A 142 5.62 13.71 -8.07
CA ARG A 142 5.96 12.31 -7.92
C ARG A 142 6.37 11.94 -6.50
N MET A 143 7.10 12.82 -5.81
CA MET A 143 7.45 12.63 -4.40
C MET A 143 6.19 12.62 -3.54
N ASN A 144 5.29 13.59 -3.73
CA ASN A 144 4.01 13.65 -3.02
C ASN A 144 3.14 12.41 -3.28
N PHE A 145 3.07 11.95 -4.53
CA PHE A 145 2.40 10.70 -4.87
C PHE A 145 3.03 9.49 -4.15
N SER A 146 4.35 9.45 -4.09
CA SER A 146 5.09 8.38 -3.40
C SER A 146 4.79 8.40 -1.90
N ILE A 147 4.83 9.57 -1.25
CA ILE A 147 4.48 9.74 0.17
C ILE A 147 3.07 9.19 0.45
N LYS A 148 2.10 9.42 -0.45
CA LYS A 148 0.72 8.95 -0.31
C LYS A 148 0.55 7.44 -0.54
N THR A 149 1.48 6.77 -1.20
CA THR A 149 1.29 5.40 -1.70
C THR A 149 2.35 4.40 -1.23
N LEU A 150 3.44 4.86 -0.60
CA LEU A 150 4.58 4.04 -0.20
C LEU A 150 4.18 2.86 0.70
N SER A 151 3.23 3.07 1.59
CA SER A 151 2.69 2.04 2.50
C SER A 151 1.70 1.09 1.82
N THR A 152 1.11 1.46 0.69
CA THR A 152 0.09 0.68 -0.04
C THR A 152 0.58 0.17 -1.39
N ILE A 153 1.90 0.12 -1.62
CA ILE A 153 2.50 -0.33 -2.90
C ILE A 153 1.95 -1.68 -3.36
N SER A 154 1.74 -2.62 -2.44
CA SER A 154 1.23 -3.97 -2.73
C SER A 154 -0.17 -3.97 -3.34
N LEU A 155 -0.96 -2.92 -3.10
CA LEU A 155 -2.32 -2.75 -3.62
C LEU A 155 -2.34 -2.05 -4.99
N LEU A 156 -1.22 -1.45 -5.40
CA LEU A 156 -1.11 -0.73 -6.66
C LEU A 156 -0.84 -1.68 -7.83
N SER A 157 -1.48 -1.41 -8.97
CA SER A 157 -1.12 -2.06 -10.24
C SER A 157 0.32 -1.74 -10.65
N GLU A 158 0.97 -2.65 -11.39
CA GLU A 158 2.36 -2.46 -11.85
C GLU A 158 2.55 -1.12 -12.59
N ASN A 159 1.58 -0.71 -13.42
CA ASN A 159 1.64 0.56 -14.15
C ASN A 159 1.67 1.79 -13.23
N VAL A 160 0.97 1.73 -12.10
CA VAL A 160 0.93 2.84 -11.12
C VAL A 160 2.19 2.84 -10.26
N GLN A 161 2.76 1.67 -9.95
CA GLN A 161 4.04 1.57 -9.23
C GLN A 161 5.18 2.28 -9.96
N HIS A 162 5.13 2.43 -11.29
CA HIS A 162 6.11 3.18 -12.06
C HIS A 162 6.18 4.66 -11.68
N HIS A 163 5.11 5.22 -11.12
CA HIS A 163 5.08 6.60 -10.64
C HIS A 163 5.56 6.75 -9.19
N VAL A 164 5.79 5.65 -8.47
CA VAL A 164 6.33 5.69 -7.10
C VAL A 164 7.85 5.70 -7.16
N TYR A 165 8.50 6.53 -6.35
CA TYR A 165 9.96 6.47 -6.18
C TYR A 165 10.35 5.22 -5.37
N ASP A 166 11.45 4.57 -5.77
CA ASP A 166 11.99 3.41 -5.06
C ASP A 166 12.63 3.86 -3.72
N PRO A 167 12.12 3.41 -2.56
CA PRO A 167 12.69 3.74 -1.26
C PRO A 167 14.14 3.29 -1.11
N ARG A 168 14.53 2.16 -1.73
CA ARG A 168 15.91 1.64 -1.64
C ARG A 168 16.91 2.61 -2.24
N PHE A 169 16.54 3.22 -3.37
CA PHE A 169 17.36 4.21 -4.04
C PHE A 169 17.36 5.56 -3.32
N LEU A 170 16.18 6.09 -2.98
CA LEU A 170 16.08 7.39 -2.32
C LEU A 170 16.78 7.39 -0.97
N LEU A 171 16.57 6.36 -0.15
CA LEU A 171 17.18 6.28 1.18
C LEU A 171 18.71 6.13 1.09
N ARG A 172 19.23 5.30 0.17
CA ARG A 172 20.67 5.21 -0.07
C ARG A 172 21.26 6.57 -0.49
N THR A 173 20.57 7.26 -1.40
CA THR A 173 20.98 8.59 -1.85
C THR A 173 20.95 9.62 -0.71
N PHE A 174 19.88 9.62 0.10
CA PHE A 174 19.76 10.51 1.26
C PHE A 174 20.80 10.24 2.33
N CYS A 175 21.14 8.98 2.61
CA CYS A 175 22.20 8.65 3.56
C CYS A 175 23.50 9.37 3.21
N ILE A 176 23.89 9.36 1.94
CA ILE A 176 25.12 9.99 1.44
C ILE A 176 24.98 11.51 1.45
N MET A 177 23.86 12.04 0.95
CA MET A 177 23.59 13.48 0.95
C MET A 177 23.58 14.10 2.35
N LEU A 178 23.19 13.33 3.35
CA LEU A 178 23.06 13.76 4.75
C LEU A 178 24.32 13.47 5.59
N GLU A 179 25.43 13.10 4.98
CA GLU A 179 26.68 12.96 5.71
C GLU A 179 27.11 14.27 6.40
N PRO A 180 27.75 14.20 7.58
CA PRO A 180 28.26 15.38 8.25
C PRO A 180 29.25 16.15 7.35
N GLY A 181 29.00 17.45 7.16
CA GLY A 181 29.84 18.32 6.33
C GLY A 181 29.44 18.39 4.85
N SER A 182 28.35 17.73 4.43
CA SER A 182 27.82 17.89 3.07
C SER A 182 27.29 19.32 2.82
N ASP A 183 27.23 19.73 1.55
CA ASP A 183 26.77 21.05 1.09
C ASP A 183 25.24 21.13 0.88
N LEU A 184 24.49 20.23 1.52
CA LEU A 184 23.06 20.10 1.32
C LEU A 184 22.27 21.27 1.92
N SER A 185 21.45 21.91 1.08
CA SER A 185 20.45 22.88 1.50
C SER A 185 19.31 22.20 2.26
N CYS A 186 19.13 22.59 3.53
CA CYS A 186 17.98 22.15 4.32
C CYS A 186 16.65 22.63 3.70
N LYS A 187 16.64 23.79 3.05
CA LYS A 187 15.45 24.33 2.35
C LYS A 187 15.10 23.48 1.13
N ALA A 188 16.10 23.13 0.30
CA ALA A 188 15.88 22.27 -0.87
C ALA A 188 15.32 20.90 -0.44
N PHE A 189 15.89 20.31 0.62
CA PHE A 189 15.44 19.02 1.14
C PHE A 189 13.97 19.03 1.60
N ILE A 190 13.54 20.09 2.31
CA ILE A 190 12.16 20.21 2.79
C ILE A 190 11.21 20.58 1.66
N SER A 191 11.57 21.56 0.82
CA SER A 191 10.71 22.05 -0.27
C SER A 191 10.52 21.04 -1.41
N SER A 192 11.37 20.02 -1.49
CA SER A 192 11.24 18.86 -2.39
C SER A 192 10.61 17.64 -1.69
N TYR A 193 9.96 17.85 -0.53
CA TYR A 193 9.24 16.85 0.26
C TYR A 193 10.07 15.64 0.71
N CYS A 194 11.40 15.74 0.71
CA CYS A 194 12.28 14.64 1.12
C CYS A 194 12.16 14.37 2.63
N LEU A 195 12.01 15.42 3.46
CA LEU A 195 11.75 15.26 4.89
C LEU A 195 10.41 14.53 5.14
N SER A 196 9.38 14.90 4.39
CA SER A 196 8.06 14.26 4.48
C SER A 196 8.15 12.78 4.09
N TYR A 197 8.93 12.48 3.05
CA TYR A 197 9.24 11.10 2.65
C TYR A 197 9.92 10.30 3.76
N LEU A 198 10.91 10.88 4.45
CA LEU A 198 11.60 10.22 5.56
C LEU A 198 10.63 9.86 6.70
N PHE A 199 9.68 10.74 7.04
CA PHE A 199 8.65 10.41 8.02
C PHE A 199 7.78 9.24 7.55
N THR A 200 7.33 9.23 6.30
CA THR A 200 6.52 8.10 5.78
C THR A 200 7.26 6.78 5.74
N VAL A 201 8.58 6.78 5.52
CA VAL A 201 9.38 5.54 5.53
C VAL A 201 9.32 4.84 6.89
N THR A 202 9.08 5.56 7.99
CA THR A 202 9.03 4.96 9.35
C THR A 202 7.81 4.07 9.61
N SER A 203 6.80 4.07 8.72
CA SER A 203 5.66 3.17 8.82
C SER A 203 5.77 1.91 7.94
N LEU A 204 6.84 1.78 7.16
CA LEU A 204 7.02 0.61 6.27
C LEU A 204 7.23 -0.69 7.05
N GLU A 205 6.78 -1.80 6.48
CA GLU A 205 6.98 -3.14 7.07
C GLU A 205 8.45 -3.58 7.05
N ASP A 206 9.18 -3.18 6.01
CA ASP A 206 10.58 -3.51 5.81
C ASP A 206 11.45 -2.84 6.90
N LYS A 207 12.06 -3.68 7.75
CA LYS A 207 12.88 -3.23 8.88
C LYS A 207 14.13 -2.49 8.44
N ASP A 208 14.74 -2.86 7.31
CA ASP A 208 15.99 -2.27 6.86
C ASP A 208 15.72 -0.87 6.28
N LEU A 209 14.65 -0.74 5.48
CA LEU A 209 14.20 0.56 4.97
C LEU A 209 13.79 1.51 6.09
N ARG A 210 13.04 1.03 7.09
CA ARG A 210 12.74 1.83 8.28
C ARG A 210 14.01 2.29 9.00
N GLY A 211 14.96 1.38 9.19
CA GLY A 211 16.25 1.67 9.83
C GLY A 211 17.00 2.78 9.11
N LEU A 212 17.08 2.71 7.77
CA LEU A 212 17.67 3.77 6.95
C LEU A 212 16.91 5.09 7.06
N GLY A 213 15.58 5.05 7.12
CA GLY A 213 14.73 6.22 7.38
C GLY A 213 15.08 6.92 8.69
N TYR A 214 15.21 6.16 9.79
CA TYR A 214 15.62 6.69 11.09
C TYR A 214 17.03 7.29 11.07
N VAL A 215 17.99 6.62 10.42
CA VAL A 215 19.35 7.15 10.26
C VAL A 215 19.32 8.48 9.51
N CYS A 216 18.55 8.56 8.41
CA CYS A 216 18.39 9.80 7.65
C CYS A 216 17.76 10.92 8.49
N LEU A 217 16.71 10.64 9.26
CA LEU A 217 16.08 11.62 10.16
C LEU A 217 17.07 12.17 11.19
N GLN A 218 17.86 11.29 11.81
CA GLN A 218 18.87 11.69 12.79
C GLN A 218 20.02 12.49 12.15
N ARG A 219 20.46 12.12 10.95
CA ARG A 219 21.47 12.88 10.18
C ARG A 219 20.94 14.26 9.77
N PHE A 220 19.70 14.33 9.28
CA PHE A 220 19.06 15.59 8.90
C PHE A 220 18.86 16.52 10.10
N LEU A 221 18.50 15.99 11.28
CA LEU A 221 18.48 16.77 12.51
C LEU A 221 19.87 17.34 12.86
N GLY A 222 20.94 16.55 12.66
CA GLY A 222 22.32 17.01 12.81
C GLY A 222 22.65 18.18 11.88
N HIS A 223 22.24 18.07 10.61
CA HIS A 223 22.38 19.12 9.59
C HIS A 223 21.64 20.42 9.94
N LEU A 224 20.40 20.30 10.41
CA LEU A 224 19.64 21.44 10.91
C LEU A 224 20.31 22.12 12.11
N ASN A 225 21.00 21.37 12.98
CA ASN A 225 21.68 21.95 14.15
C ASN A 225 22.96 22.72 13.80
N GLN A 226 23.51 22.57 12.59
CA GLN A 226 24.70 23.31 12.17
C GLN A 226 24.41 24.81 12.05
N LEU A 227 25.36 25.64 12.50
CA LEU A 227 25.26 27.11 12.48
C LEU A 227 25.43 27.70 11.07
N THR A 228 26.12 26.97 10.19
CA THR A 228 26.52 27.36 8.84
C THR A 228 25.48 27.06 7.77
N THR A 229 24.47 26.24 8.06
CA THR A 229 23.43 25.85 7.08
C THR A 229 22.37 26.92 6.86
N ASP A 230 21.72 26.87 5.69
CA ASP A 230 20.63 27.76 5.25
C ASP A 230 19.72 28.23 6.39
N LYS A 231 19.80 29.51 6.72
CA LYS A 231 18.90 30.12 7.71
C LYS A 231 17.52 30.34 7.07
N PHE A 232 16.50 29.81 7.74
CA PHE A 232 15.10 30.10 7.46
C PHE A 232 14.32 30.25 8.76
N GLU A 233 13.25 31.03 8.71
CA GLU A 233 12.48 31.48 9.88
C GLU A 233 11.90 30.30 10.67
N THR A 234 11.42 29.27 9.97
CA THR A 234 10.77 28.09 10.56
C THR A 234 11.76 26.98 10.95
N LYS A 235 13.09 27.20 10.83
CA LYS A 235 14.14 26.21 11.12
C LYS A 235 14.00 25.60 12.51
N ARG A 236 13.73 26.44 13.51
CA ARG A 236 13.52 25.99 14.90
C ARG A 236 12.28 25.12 15.05
N LEU A 237 11.18 25.43 14.35
CA LEU A 237 9.96 24.63 14.39
C LEU A 237 10.17 23.25 13.77
N ILE A 238 10.88 23.17 12.64
CA ILE A 238 11.23 21.90 12.01
C ILE A 238 12.15 21.07 12.92
N GLN A 239 13.13 21.70 13.59
CA GLN A 239 13.93 21.03 14.61
C GLN A 239 13.08 20.47 15.75
N GLN A 240 12.10 21.23 16.24
CA GLN A 240 11.19 20.75 17.27
C GLN A 240 10.29 19.62 16.77
N LEU A 241 9.79 19.67 15.52
CA LEU A 241 9.00 18.60 14.94
C LEU A 241 9.76 17.27 14.92
N ILE A 242 11.03 17.29 14.48
CA ILE A 242 11.86 16.08 14.41
C ILE A 242 12.22 15.59 15.82
N ARG A 243 12.47 16.50 16.78
CA ARG A 243 12.70 16.14 18.19
C ARG A 243 11.46 15.51 18.80
N LEU A 244 10.29 16.12 18.60
CA LEU A 244 9.00 15.59 19.04
C LEU A 244 8.79 14.17 18.53
N PHE A 245 9.05 13.94 17.23
CA PHE A 245 8.99 12.60 16.64
C PHE A 245 9.98 11.65 17.31
N LYS A 246 11.25 12.06 17.45
CA LYS A 246 12.31 11.25 18.06
C LYS A 246 11.98 10.83 19.50
N GLU A 247 11.53 11.76 20.33
CA GLU A 247 11.16 11.48 21.73
C GLU A 247 9.87 10.65 21.84
N SER A 248 9.04 10.61 20.79
CA SER A 248 7.83 9.78 20.74
C SER A 248 8.13 8.32 20.36
N VAL A 249 9.26 8.05 19.71
CA VAL A 249 9.68 6.70 19.34
C VAL A 249 10.37 6.04 20.54
N THR A 250 9.75 4.99 21.08
CA THR A 250 10.22 4.33 22.30
C THR A 250 11.05 3.07 22.02
N LEU A 251 10.81 2.42 20.88
CA LEU A 251 11.51 1.19 20.48
C LEU A 251 12.50 1.45 19.36
N ILE A 252 13.61 0.71 19.36
CA ILE A 252 14.59 0.76 18.28
C ILE A 252 13.93 0.25 17.01
N ASN A 253 14.01 1.05 15.94
CA ASN A 253 13.46 0.70 14.63
C ASN A 253 11.95 0.35 14.67
N GLN A 254 11.21 1.03 15.54
CA GLN A 254 9.76 0.89 15.71
C GLN A 254 9.03 1.10 14.37
N LYS A 255 8.01 0.30 14.07
CA LYS A 255 7.05 0.66 13.01
C LYS A 255 6.08 1.67 13.60
N VAL A 256 6.08 2.88 13.07
CA VAL A 256 5.14 3.92 13.50
C VAL A 256 3.81 3.71 12.77
N PRO A 257 2.65 3.84 13.43
CA PRO A 257 1.37 3.79 12.75
C PRO A 257 1.31 4.77 11.57
N HIS A 258 0.69 4.37 10.48
CA HIS A 258 0.66 5.15 9.25
C HIS A 258 0.04 6.52 9.46
N ILE A 259 -1.05 6.62 10.25
CA ILE A 259 -1.69 7.89 10.58
C ILE A 259 -0.70 8.87 11.20
N ILE A 260 0.13 8.40 12.13
CA ILE A 260 1.11 9.23 12.82
C ILE A 260 2.25 9.60 11.88
N SER A 261 2.83 8.62 11.17
CA SER A 261 3.93 8.87 10.23
C SER A 261 3.53 9.90 9.15
N TYR A 262 2.31 9.79 8.62
CA TYR A 262 1.80 10.68 7.59
C TYR A 262 1.41 12.06 8.15
N PHE A 263 0.97 12.14 9.41
CA PHE A 263 0.80 13.41 10.12
C PHE A 263 2.11 14.19 10.20
N PHE A 264 3.20 13.56 10.65
CA PHE A 264 4.51 14.22 10.70
C PHE A 264 5.00 14.60 9.29
N ALA A 265 4.74 13.76 8.29
CA ALA A 265 5.05 14.06 6.91
C ALA A 265 4.33 15.33 6.42
N LYS A 266 3.00 15.43 6.55
CA LYS A 266 2.27 16.65 6.17
C LYS A 266 2.66 17.85 7.05
N ALA A 267 2.79 17.66 8.35
CA ALA A 267 3.20 18.72 9.28
C ALA A 267 4.54 19.35 8.88
N SER A 268 5.50 18.56 8.38
CA SER A 268 6.77 19.09 7.90
C SER A 268 6.64 20.04 6.70
N ILE A 269 5.63 19.83 5.85
CA ILE A 269 5.31 20.69 4.71
C ILE A 269 4.63 21.96 5.20
N GLU A 270 3.59 21.82 6.03
CA GLU A 270 2.82 22.96 6.55
C GLU A 270 3.67 23.89 7.41
N LEU A 271 4.61 23.35 8.20
CA LEU A 271 5.53 24.15 9.03
C LEU A 271 6.63 24.83 8.23
N TYR A 272 6.94 24.35 7.04
CA TYR A 272 7.93 25.01 6.18
C TYR A 272 7.35 26.29 5.58
N ASP A 273 6.06 26.28 5.21
CA ASP A 273 5.37 27.40 4.58
C ASP A 273 4.54 28.22 5.60
N PRO A 274 5.05 29.37 6.07
CA PRO A 274 4.30 30.23 7.00
C PRO A 274 3.04 30.85 6.37
N THR A 275 2.87 30.77 5.04
CA THR A 275 1.65 31.25 4.38
C THR A 275 0.50 30.23 4.46
N SER A 276 0.78 29.00 4.88
CA SER A 276 -0.25 27.97 5.05
C SER A 276 -1.28 28.38 6.12
N PRO A 277 -2.59 28.23 5.84
CA PRO A 277 -3.64 28.48 6.83
C PRO A 277 -3.54 27.55 8.05
N LEU A 278 -2.85 26.42 7.91
CA LEU A 278 -2.65 25.42 8.96
C LEU A 278 -1.39 25.66 9.79
N PHE A 279 -0.49 26.53 9.34
CA PHE A 279 0.80 26.78 9.98
C PHE A 279 0.66 27.02 11.48
N SER A 280 -0.18 27.98 11.88
CA SER A 280 -0.38 28.33 13.30
C SER A 280 -0.94 27.17 14.12
N ARG A 281 -1.84 26.37 13.54
CA ARG A 281 -2.43 25.21 14.22
C ARG A 281 -1.37 24.13 14.45
N ILE A 282 -0.64 23.76 13.40
CA ILE A 282 0.41 22.74 13.49
C ILE A 282 1.57 23.20 14.36
N ALA A 283 1.97 24.47 14.29
CA ALA A 283 3.02 25.04 15.15
C ALA A 283 2.62 24.95 16.63
N ASN A 284 1.38 25.33 16.97
CA ASN A 284 0.87 25.20 18.32
C ASN A 284 0.83 23.75 18.80
N LEU A 285 0.44 22.80 17.93
CA LEU A 285 0.47 21.37 18.24
C LEU A 285 1.89 20.92 18.63
N VAL A 286 2.87 21.24 17.80
CA VAL A 286 4.27 20.84 18.00
C VAL A 286 4.89 21.49 19.24
N ILE A 287 4.50 22.73 19.57
CA ILE A 287 5.02 23.45 20.75
C ILE A 287 4.31 22.99 22.03
N SER A 288 3.03 22.64 21.95
CA SER A 288 2.18 22.39 23.13
C SER A 288 2.53 21.12 23.91
N SER A 289 3.24 20.17 23.31
CA SER A 289 3.51 18.86 23.92
C SER A 289 4.93 18.40 23.63
N PRO A 290 5.64 17.84 24.63
CA PRO A 290 7.02 17.38 24.46
C PRO A 290 7.10 16.02 23.73
N THR A 291 6.04 15.22 23.80
CA THR A 291 5.91 13.90 23.17
C THR A 291 4.49 13.72 22.64
N ILE A 292 4.32 12.87 21.62
CA ILE A 292 3.02 12.44 21.13
C ILE A 292 2.89 10.94 21.42
N SER A 293 1.80 10.55 22.09
CA SER A 293 1.47 9.13 22.19
C SER A 293 1.03 8.61 20.81
N PHE A 294 1.64 7.54 20.34
CA PHE A 294 1.21 6.87 19.12
C PHE A 294 -0.13 6.16 19.27
N THR A 295 -0.60 5.88 20.50
CA THR A 295 -1.94 5.33 20.75
C THR A 295 -3.00 6.41 20.95
N HIS A 296 -2.59 7.60 21.42
CA HIS A 296 -3.47 8.73 21.68
C HIS A 296 -2.91 9.99 21.03
N PRO A 297 -2.95 10.11 19.69
CA PRO A 297 -2.51 11.32 19.03
C PRO A 297 -3.37 12.51 19.48
N LEU A 298 -2.69 13.57 19.86
CA LEU A 298 -3.32 14.79 20.31
C LEU A 298 -4.12 15.43 19.16
N GLN A 299 -5.35 15.83 19.47
CA GLN A 299 -6.10 16.85 18.71
C GLN A 299 -6.57 16.47 17.30
N PHE A 300 -6.52 15.21 16.85
CA PHE A 300 -7.21 14.84 15.60
C PHE A 300 -8.72 15.09 15.66
N TYR A 301 -9.34 14.79 16.81
CA TYR A 301 -10.76 15.04 17.03
C TYR A 301 -11.12 16.52 16.90
N THR A 302 -10.31 17.42 17.48
CA THR A 302 -10.61 18.86 17.46
C THR A 302 -10.43 19.48 16.07
N MET A 303 -9.59 18.89 15.21
CA MET A 303 -9.49 19.27 13.80
C MET A 303 -10.63 18.70 12.94
N LEU A 304 -11.25 17.59 13.36
CA LEU A 304 -12.46 17.08 12.71
C LEU A 304 -13.70 17.92 13.06
N GLU A 305 -13.72 18.50 14.26
CA GLU A 305 -14.79 19.40 14.72
C GLU A 305 -14.59 20.86 14.31
N SER A 306 -13.42 21.23 13.77
CA SER A 306 -13.14 22.62 13.39
C SER A 306 -13.89 23.01 12.12
N CYS A 307 -15.16 23.39 12.31
CA CYS A 307 -16.04 23.87 11.26
C CYS A 307 -16.42 25.34 11.54
N PRO A 308 -15.56 26.31 11.18
CA PRO A 308 -15.91 27.72 11.29
C PRO A 308 -17.04 28.07 10.32
N ALA A 309 -18.07 28.77 10.80
CA ALA A 309 -19.23 29.17 9.99
C ALA A 309 -18.85 30.09 8.81
N ASP A 310 -17.78 30.90 8.97
CA ASP A 310 -17.41 31.98 8.04
C ASP A 310 -16.17 31.68 7.18
N LYS A 311 -15.56 30.49 7.29
CA LYS A 311 -14.29 30.16 6.60
C LYS A 311 -14.37 28.83 5.86
N PRO A 312 -13.60 28.66 4.76
CA PRO A 312 -13.48 27.36 4.11
C PRO A 312 -13.00 26.31 5.11
N ASN A 313 -13.54 25.10 5.01
CA ASN A 313 -13.30 24.01 5.96
C ASN A 313 -11.93 23.33 5.75
N VAL A 314 -10.86 24.12 5.69
CA VAL A 314 -9.51 23.70 5.30
C VAL A 314 -8.93 22.70 6.31
N GLU A 315 -9.16 22.92 7.60
CA GLU A 315 -8.66 22.04 8.66
C GLU A 315 -9.31 20.65 8.58
N THR A 316 -10.64 20.60 8.52
CA THR A 316 -11.38 19.34 8.39
C THR A 316 -11.05 18.61 7.09
N GLU A 317 -10.94 19.33 5.97
CA GLU A 317 -10.54 18.74 4.69
C GLU A 317 -9.12 18.18 4.74
N TRP A 318 -8.18 18.88 5.36
CA TRP A 318 -6.79 18.46 5.50
C TRP A 318 -6.65 17.20 6.36
N ILE A 319 -7.33 17.13 7.51
CA ILE A 319 -7.28 15.97 8.39
C ILE A 319 -8.01 14.78 7.77
N LEU A 320 -9.12 14.99 7.06
CA LEU A 320 -9.81 13.91 6.36
C LEU A 320 -8.98 13.36 5.20
N GLU A 321 -8.28 14.22 4.43
CA GLU A 321 -7.35 13.75 3.42
C GLU A 321 -6.26 12.88 4.08
N LEU A 322 -5.68 13.37 5.20
CA LEU A 322 -4.69 12.63 5.97
C LEU A 322 -5.20 11.25 6.39
N LEU A 323 -6.35 11.20 7.06
CA LEU A 323 -6.95 9.96 7.55
C LEU A 323 -7.30 9.02 6.39
N SER A 324 -7.85 9.55 5.30
CA SER A 324 -8.23 8.75 4.14
C SER A 324 -7.04 8.05 3.50
N VAL A 325 -5.86 8.66 3.47
CA VAL A 325 -4.65 8.07 2.88
C VAL A 325 -3.93 7.14 3.85
N SER A 326 -3.96 7.46 5.15
CA SER A 326 -3.12 6.80 6.15
C SER A 326 -3.81 5.71 6.97
N THR A 327 -5.14 5.54 6.89
CA THR A 327 -5.81 4.43 7.58
C THR A 327 -5.71 3.16 6.75
N ILE A 328 -4.68 2.35 7.03
CA ILE A 328 -4.33 1.16 6.22
C ILE A 328 -4.49 -0.10 7.07
N ASP A 329 -3.86 -0.12 8.25
CA ASP A 329 -3.82 -1.28 9.13
C ASP A 329 -4.88 -1.19 10.25
N MET A 330 -5.04 -2.29 10.99
CA MET A 330 -5.92 -2.34 12.16
C MET A 330 -5.46 -1.37 13.25
N ASP A 331 -4.14 -1.20 13.45
CA ASP A 331 -3.60 -0.24 14.43
C ASP A 331 -4.02 1.21 14.11
N ASP A 332 -4.03 1.57 12.82
CA ASP A 332 -4.49 2.88 12.37
C ASP A 332 -5.98 3.07 12.65
N PHE A 333 -6.79 2.05 12.33
CA PHE A 333 -8.22 2.09 12.61
C PHE A 333 -8.52 2.15 14.12
N ASN A 334 -7.78 1.43 14.95
CA ASN A 334 -7.93 1.45 16.40
C ASN A 334 -7.65 2.85 16.98
N ILE A 335 -6.63 3.55 16.47
CA ILE A 335 -6.35 4.95 16.85
C ILE A 335 -7.54 5.84 16.50
N LEU A 336 -8.07 5.72 15.29
CA LEU A 336 -9.21 6.50 14.83
C LEU A 336 -10.50 6.20 15.63
N GLU A 337 -10.73 4.93 15.95
CA GLU A 337 -11.88 4.46 16.73
C GLU A 337 -11.79 4.96 18.18
N HIS A 338 -10.63 4.82 18.83
CA HIS A 338 -10.44 5.22 20.22
C HIS A 338 -10.72 6.71 20.45
N ILE A 339 -10.35 7.55 19.47
CA ILE A 339 -10.58 9.00 19.52
C ILE A 339 -12.07 9.35 19.24
N GLY A 340 -12.88 8.38 18.80
CA GLY A 340 -14.23 8.61 18.30
C GLY A 340 -14.25 9.27 16.91
N GLY A 341 -13.09 9.34 16.24
CA GLY A 341 -12.94 10.01 14.95
C GLY A 341 -13.74 9.34 13.84
N PHE A 342 -13.90 8.01 13.86
CA PHE A 342 -14.73 7.33 12.86
C PHE A 342 -16.22 7.70 12.98
N LYS A 343 -16.76 7.76 14.21
CA LYS A 343 -18.13 8.24 14.47
C LYS A 343 -18.30 9.69 14.01
N ALA A 344 -17.32 10.54 14.32
CA ALA A 344 -17.31 11.93 13.87
C ALA A 344 -17.33 12.02 12.34
N CYS A 345 -16.58 11.18 11.63
CA CYS A 345 -16.60 11.13 10.15
C CYS A 345 -17.98 10.76 9.61
N LEU A 346 -18.64 9.74 10.17
CA LEU A 346 -19.99 9.35 9.73
C LEU A 346 -21.02 10.45 9.97
N SER A 347 -20.96 11.11 11.13
CA SER A 347 -21.82 12.26 11.46
C SER A 347 -21.55 13.46 10.56
N LEU A 348 -20.27 13.75 10.29
CA LEU A 348 -19.86 14.83 9.41
C LEU A 348 -20.37 14.60 7.99
N TYR A 349 -20.32 13.37 7.47
CA TYR A 349 -20.87 13.05 6.15
C TYR A 349 -22.36 13.39 6.03
N ALA A 350 -23.15 13.13 7.08
CA ALA A 350 -24.59 13.40 7.11
C ALA A 350 -24.93 14.88 7.38
N SER A 351 -23.95 15.68 7.81
CA SER A 351 -24.15 17.08 8.18
C SER A 351 -24.31 18.00 6.97
N GLU A 352 -25.01 19.11 7.16
CA GLU A 352 -25.21 20.16 6.15
C GLU A 352 -23.91 20.89 5.76
N ILE A 353 -22.90 20.85 6.63
CA ILE A 353 -21.60 21.49 6.43
C ILE A 353 -20.63 20.64 5.58
N SER A 354 -21.03 19.43 5.18
CA SER A 354 -20.19 18.53 4.41
C SER A 354 -20.00 19.02 2.98
N THR A 355 -18.75 19.38 2.65
CA THR A 355 -18.36 19.73 1.28
C THR A 355 -18.15 18.46 0.45
N ILE A 356 -18.10 18.59 -0.88
CA ILE A 356 -17.81 17.47 -1.79
C ILE A 356 -16.44 16.82 -1.46
N PRO A 357 -15.34 17.57 -1.23
CA PRO A 357 -14.06 17.00 -0.78
C PRO A 357 -14.17 16.22 0.54
N VAL A 358 -14.88 16.76 1.54
CA VAL A 358 -15.12 16.09 2.83
C VAL A 358 -15.81 14.74 2.62
N ARG A 359 -16.92 14.72 1.88
CA ARG A 359 -17.68 13.50 1.56
C ARG A 359 -16.83 12.49 0.81
N LYS A 360 -16.05 12.94 -0.19
CA LYS A 360 -15.13 12.09 -0.95
C LYS A 360 -14.07 11.45 -0.06
N ASN A 361 -13.41 12.20 0.82
CA ASN A 361 -12.36 11.69 1.69
C ASN A 361 -12.91 10.68 2.71
N ILE A 362 -14.11 10.92 3.26
CA ILE A 362 -14.78 9.97 4.15
C ILE A 362 -15.09 8.65 3.42
N LEU A 363 -15.55 8.71 2.18
CA LEU A 363 -15.79 7.50 1.38
C LEU A 363 -14.49 6.74 1.10
N ILE A 364 -13.41 7.44 0.74
CA ILE A 364 -12.08 6.83 0.54
C ILE A 364 -11.59 6.16 1.83
N LEU A 365 -11.73 6.85 2.97
CA LEU A 365 -11.41 6.32 4.29
C LEU A 365 -12.16 5.01 4.57
N ILE A 366 -13.49 4.99 4.40
CA ILE A 366 -14.31 3.79 4.59
C ILE A 366 -13.84 2.66 3.67
N ASN A 367 -13.57 2.96 2.40
CA ASN A 367 -13.06 1.98 1.44
C ASN A 367 -11.71 1.38 1.86
N ASN A 368 -10.83 2.17 2.44
CA ASN A 368 -9.52 1.72 2.90
C ASN A 368 -9.65 0.84 4.16
N ILE A 369 -10.49 1.24 5.12
CA ILE A 369 -10.79 0.45 6.32
C ILE A 369 -11.36 -0.94 5.94
N ILE A 370 -12.30 -1.01 5.00
CA ILE A 370 -12.94 -2.28 4.58
C ILE A 370 -11.99 -3.21 3.84
N SER A 371 -10.87 -2.71 3.32
CA SER A 371 -9.88 -3.54 2.65
C SER A 371 -9.17 -4.50 3.63
N ASN A 372 -9.23 -4.21 4.93
CA ASN A 372 -8.84 -5.14 5.99
C ASN A 372 -10.06 -5.96 6.48
N SER A 373 -9.95 -7.29 6.51
CA SER A 373 -11.04 -8.18 6.91
C SER A 373 -11.50 -7.98 8.35
N GLU A 374 -10.58 -7.72 9.28
CA GLU A 374 -10.90 -7.51 10.69
C GLU A 374 -11.66 -6.20 10.90
N CYS A 375 -11.17 -5.12 10.30
CA CYS A 375 -11.85 -3.83 10.33
C CYS A 375 -13.24 -3.90 9.68
N SER A 376 -13.38 -4.62 8.55
CA SER A 376 -14.68 -4.82 7.90
C SER A 376 -15.69 -5.50 8.83
N TRP A 377 -15.25 -6.43 9.67
CA TRP A 377 -16.10 -7.07 10.66
C TRP A 377 -16.57 -6.08 11.74
N VAL A 378 -15.64 -5.27 12.28
CA VAL A 378 -15.98 -4.23 13.28
C VAL A 378 -16.98 -3.22 12.70
N LEU A 379 -16.79 -2.78 11.45
CA LEU A 379 -17.72 -1.88 10.77
C LEU A 379 -19.12 -2.48 10.60
N LEU A 380 -19.19 -3.78 10.32
CA LEU A 380 -20.47 -4.48 10.19
C LEU A 380 -21.18 -4.64 11.53
N ASN A 381 -20.47 -5.18 12.52
CA ASN A 381 -21.04 -5.60 13.79
C ASN A 381 -21.26 -4.44 14.78
N THR A 382 -20.31 -3.50 14.86
CA THR A 382 -20.38 -2.39 15.83
C THR A 382 -21.04 -1.15 15.21
N TYR A 383 -20.70 -0.82 13.97
CA TYR A 383 -21.14 0.43 13.33
C TYR A 383 -22.38 0.28 12.44
N ASN A 384 -22.84 -0.95 12.18
CA ASN A 384 -23.93 -1.23 11.25
C ASN A 384 -23.75 -0.48 9.92
N ILE A 385 -22.53 -0.51 9.36
CA ILE A 385 -22.16 0.31 8.20
C ILE A 385 -23.08 0.11 7.00
N HIS A 386 -23.65 -1.09 6.83
CA HIS A 386 -24.62 -1.42 5.80
C HIS A 386 -25.93 -0.62 5.93
N ALA A 387 -26.41 -0.36 7.14
CA ALA A 387 -27.56 0.48 7.39
C ALA A 387 -27.26 1.97 7.08
N TRP A 388 -26.08 2.46 7.47
CA TRP A 388 -25.62 3.80 7.13
C TRP A 388 -25.51 4.00 5.61
N ILE A 389 -25.00 3.01 4.87
CA ILE A 389 -24.92 3.05 3.40
C ILE A 389 -26.30 3.26 2.78
N ILE A 390 -27.34 2.54 3.21
CA ILE A 390 -28.70 2.76 2.68
C ILE A 390 -29.19 4.16 3.02
N GLN A 391 -29.02 4.60 4.27
CA GLN A 391 -29.48 5.92 4.70
C GLN A 391 -28.90 7.01 3.80
N VAL A 392 -27.62 6.90 3.44
CA VAL A 392 -26.97 7.78 2.48
C VAL A 392 -27.55 7.62 1.07
N MET A 393 -27.69 6.40 0.55
CA MET A 393 -28.19 6.16 -0.83
C MET A 393 -29.67 6.54 -1.04
N VAL A 394 -30.46 6.56 0.02
CA VAL A 394 -31.86 7.01 0.01
C VAL A 394 -31.93 8.54 0.06
N ASN A 395 -30.93 9.21 0.63
CA ASN A 395 -30.88 10.67 0.69
C ASN A 395 -30.80 11.29 -0.73
N ASN A 396 -31.67 12.25 -1.01
CA ASN A 396 -31.74 12.97 -2.29
C ASN A 396 -30.48 13.80 -2.61
N LYS A 397 -29.65 14.09 -1.60
CA LYS A 397 -28.36 14.82 -1.77
C LYS A 397 -27.23 13.97 -2.32
N THR A 398 -27.43 12.65 -2.44
CA THR A 398 -26.38 11.72 -2.85
C THR A 398 -26.24 11.72 -4.36
N SER A 399 -25.04 12.01 -4.84
CA SER A 399 -24.74 12.02 -6.27
C SER A 399 -24.65 10.60 -6.84
N ASN A 400 -24.81 10.47 -8.16
CA ASN A 400 -24.68 9.19 -8.84
C ASN A 400 -23.30 8.55 -8.64
N TRP A 401 -22.24 9.35 -8.61
CA TRP A 401 -20.89 8.87 -8.33
C TRP A 401 -20.79 8.25 -6.94
N GLU A 402 -21.37 8.89 -5.93
CA GLU A 402 -21.39 8.37 -4.56
C GLU A 402 -22.22 7.10 -4.45
N CYS A 403 -23.38 7.04 -5.10
CA CYS A 403 -24.19 5.82 -5.16
C CYS A 403 -23.39 4.64 -5.75
N CYS A 404 -22.68 4.85 -6.86
CA CYS A 404 -21.80 3.83 -7.44
C CYS A 404 -20.67 3.46 -6.48
N PHE A 405 -20.00 4.44 -5.86
CA PHE A 405 -18.89 4.19 -4.94
C PHE A 405 -19.33 3.44 -3.67
N LEU A 406 -20.45 3.82 -3.07
CA LEU A 406 -21.07 3.15 -1.93
C LEU A 406 -21.50 1.73 -2.26
N SER A 407 -22.02 1.49 -3.46
CA SER A 407 -22.39 0.14 -3.91
C SER A 407 -21.17 -0.77 -4.00
N ARG A 408 -20.00 -0.22 -4.32
CA ARG A 408 -18.73 -0.97 -4.37
C ARG A 408 -18.16 -1.24 -2.99
N ILE A 409 -18.24 -0.25 -2.10
CA ILE A 409 -17.99 -0.43 -0.67
C ILE A 409 -18.86 -1.58 -0.15
N PHE A 410 -20.15 -1.57 -0.45
CA PHE A 410 -21.09 -2.61 -0.04
C PHE A 410 -20.75 -3.99 -0.61
N LEU A 411 -20.34 -4.07 -1.89
CA LEU A 411 -19.86 -5.30 -2.50
C LEU A 411 -18.63 -5.85 -1.75
N LYS A 412 -17.65 -5.01 -1.45
CA LYS A 412 -16.45 -5.41 -0.68
C LYS A 412 -16.80 -5.92 0.71
N ILE A 413 -17.73 -5.26 1.40
CA ILE A 413 -18.26 -5.69 2.69
C ILE A 413 -18.86 -7.09 2.60
N CYS A 414 -19.70 -7.34 1.58
CA CYS A 414 -20.32 -8.66 1.40
C CYS A 414 -19.28 -9.75 1.11
N LEU A 415 -18.26 -9.44 0.30
CA LEU A 415 -17.14 -10.36 0.04
C LEU A 415 -16.31 -10.64 1.30
N ALA A 416 -16.01 -9.60 2.09
CA ALA A 416 -15.28 -9.73 3.35
C ALA A 416 -16.09 -10.57 4.37
N PHE A 417 -17.40 -10.34 4.47
CA PHE A 417 -18.30 -11.12 5.32
C PHE A 417 -18.40 -12.59 4.87
N LYS A 418 -18.53 -12.85 3.56
CA LYS A 418 -18.48 -14.20 3.00
C LYS A 418 -17.16 -14.89 3.33
N LYS A 419 -16.03 -14.20 3.17
CA LYS A 419 -14.70 -14.70 3.53
C LYS A 419 -14.60 -14.99 5.03
N TYR A 420 -15.11 -14.10 5.87
CA TYR A 420 -15.15 -14.29 7.32
C TYR A 420 -15.89 -15.58 7.72
N ILE A 421 -17.07 -15.83 7.15
CA ILE A 421 -17.83 -17.09 7.33
C ILE A 421 -17.05 -18.31 6.79
N GLN A 422 -16.24 -18.12 5.75
CA GLN A 422 -15.44 -19.18 5.13
C GLN A 422 -14.14 -19.50 5.89
N ASP A 423 -13.48 -18.53 6.51
CA ASP A 423 -12.18 -18.69 7.16
C ASP A 423 -12.34 -19.09 8.63
N GLU A 424 -13.09 -18.32 9.42
CA GLU A 424 -13.43 -18.68 10.80
C GLU A 424 -14.54 -19.73 10.77
N GLY A 425 -14.20 -20.98 11.06
CA GLY A 425 -15.21 -22.01 11.28
C GLY A 425 -16.01 -21.74 12.55
N CYS A 426 -16.90 -20.75 12.58
CA CYS A 426 -17.89 -20.52 13.63
C CYS A 426 -17.38 -20.68 15.09
N GLU A 427 -16.14 -20.33 15.40
CA GLU A 427 -15.51 -20.59 16.72
C GLU A 427 -15.52 -19.38 17.68
N GLY A 428 -16.24 -18.30 17.39
CA GLY A 428 -16.25 -17.13 18.30
C GLY A 428 -17.45 -16.18 18.25
N VAL A 429 -18.24 -16.21 17.17
CA VAL A 429 -19.47 -15.40 17.08
C VAL A 429 -20.66 -16.32 17.29
N SER A 430 -21.64 -15.91 18.10
CA SER A 430 -22.90 -16.66 18.20
C SER A 430 -23.44 -16.84 16.79
N ASN A 431 -23.60 -18.09 16.34
CA ASN A 431 -24.07 -18.42 14.98
C ASN A 431 -25.34 -17.63 14.59
N GLU A 432 -26.14 -17.25 15.59
CA GLU A 432 -27.28 -16.35 15.46
C GLU A 432 -26.92 -14.96 14.92
N LYS A 433 -25.88 -14.29 15.44
CA LYS A 433 -25.43 -12.97 14.97
C LYS A 433 -24.95 -13.00 13.52
N ALA A 434 -24.23 -14.06 13.13
CA ALA A 434 -23.82 -14.22 11.73
C ALA A 434 -25.04 -14.41 10.82
N SER A 435 -26.05 -15.16 11.26
CA SER A 435 -27.30 -15.33 10.52
C SER A 435 -28.07 -14.00 10.38
N THR A 436 -28.21 -13.23 11.46
CA THR A 436 -28.93 -11.94 11.40
C THR A 436 -28.20 -10.93 10.52
N LEU A 437 -26.87 -10.86 10.58
CA LEU A 437 -26.06 -10.03 9.68
C LEU A 437 -26.16 -10.49 8.21
N SER A 438 -26.19 -11.80 7.96
CA SER A 438 -26.37 -12.30 6.60
C SER A 438 -27.74 -11.91 6.04
N GLN A 439 -28.79 -11.99 6.85
CA GLN A 439 -30.14 -11.58 6.44
C GLN A 439 -30.24 -10.06 6.25
N SER A 440 -29.63 -9.26 7.14
CA SER A 440 -29.61 -7.81 7.00
C SER A 440 -28.88 -7.40 5.73
N LEU A 441 -27.70 -7.95 5.47
CA LEU A 441 -26.93 -7.71 4.24
C LEU A 441 -27.73 -8.08 2.98
N LYS A 442 -28.43 -9.22 2.98
CA LYS A 442 -29.29 -9.59 1.84
C LYS A 442 -30.44 -8.61 1.63
N PHE A 443 -31.14 -8.23 2.70
CA PHE A 443 -32.23 -7.24 2.64
C PHE A 443 -31.73 -5.89 2.13
N VAL A 444 -30.64 -5.38 2.70
CA VAL A 444 -29.98 -4.14 2.28
C VAL A 444 -29.51 -4.23 0.83
N GLY A 445 -28.93 -5.37 0.46
CA GLY A 445 -28.35 -5.60 -0.85
C GLY A 445 -29.33 -5.43 -2.00
N VAL A 446 -30.60 -5.81 -1.82
CA VAL A 446 -31.65 -5.60 -2.84
C VAL A 446 -31.83 -4.11 -3.17
N ILE A 447 -31.89 -3.27 -2.13
CA ILE A 447 -32.07 -1.81 -2.29
C ILE A 447 -30.80 -1.19 -2.89
N VAL A 448 -29.63 -1.57 -2.39
CA VAL A 448 -28.33 -1.11 -2.91
C VAL A 448 -28.21 -1.48 -4.39
N LEU A 449 -28.55 -2.70 -4.78
CA LEU A 449 -28.50 -3.17 -6.16
C LEU A 449 -29.40 -2.35 -7.09
N GLN A 450 -30.65 -2.05 -6.68
CA GLN A 450 -31.56 -1.23 -7.47
C GLN A 450 -30.99 0.18 -7.72
N LYS A 451 -30.50 0.82 -6.67
CA LYS A 451 -29.85 2.13 -6.75
C LYS A 451 -28.55 2.07 -7.58
N PHE A 452 -27.78 1.00 -7.45
CA PHE A 452 -26.55 0.79 -8.20
C PHE A 452 -26.83 0.69 -9.71
N LYS A 453 -27.79 -0.16 -10.11
CA LYS A 453 -28.22 -0.29 -11.51
C LYS A 453 -28.65 1.06 -12.10
N THR A 454 -29.38 1.86 -11.32
CA THR A 454 -29.88 3.18 -11.74
C THR A 454 -28.73 4.17 -11.93
N ALA A 455 -27.87 4.33 -10.90
CA ALA A 455 -26.76 5.27 -10.93
C ALA A 455 -25.71 4.89 -11.99
N TYR A 456 -25.39 3.60 -12.12
CA TYR A 456 -24.46 3.08 -13.11
C TYR A 456 -24.94 3.35 -14.54
N SER A 457 -26.21 3.09 -14.84
CA SER A 457 -26.81 3.36 -16.16
C SER A 457 -26.73 4.85 -16.51
N GLN A 458 -27.03 5.74 -15.57
CA GLN A 458 -26.92 7.18 -15.77
C GLN A 458 -25.48 7.64 -16.00
N GLN A 459 -24.50 7.03 -15.33
CA GLN A 459 -23.08 7.33 -15.51
C GLN A 459 -22.56 6.84 -16.88
N VAL A 460 -23.04 5.69 -17.36
CA VAL A 460 -22.71 5.19 -18.70
C VAL A 460 -23.25 6.13 -19.78
N ILE A 461 -24.48 6.64 -19.63
CA ILE A 461 -25.09 7.58 -20.57
C ILE A 461 -24.33 8.91 -20.63
N SER A 462 -23.79 9.39 -19.50
CA SER A 462 -23.08 10.67 -19.45
C SER A 462 -21.66 10.63 -20.04
N LEU A 463 -21.05 9.44 -20.15
CA LEU A 463 -19.72 9.26 -20.69
C LEU A 463 -19.74 9.13 -22.22
N LYS A 464 -19.30 10.19 -22.92
CA LYS A 464 -19.15 10.19 -24.40
C LYS A 464 -18.13 9.17 -24.92
N ASP A 465 -17.15 8.78 -24.10
CA ASP A 465 -15.98 7.98 -24.50
C ASP A 465 -16.11 6.46 -24.23
N GLY A 466 -17.31 5.96 -23.93
CA GLY A 466 -17.55 4.53 -23.72
C GLY A 466 -17.10 3.98 -22.35
N PRO A 467 -17.40 2.70 -22.07
CA PRO A 467 -17.27 2.11 -20.73
C PRO A 467 -15.83 1.80 -20.29
N SER A 468 -14.81 2.04 -21.12
CA SER A 468 -13.40 1.71 -20.80
C SER A 468 -12.79 2.58 -19.69
N LYS A 469 -13.37 3.76 -19.43
CA LYS A 469 -13.01 4.62 -18.28
C LYS A 469 -13.84 4.33 -17.02
N LEU A 470 -14.88 3.48 -17.13
CA LEU A 470 -15.65 3.05 -15.96
C LEU A 470 -14.89 1.94 -15.23
N ASP A 471 -14.91 2.03 -13.90
CA ASP A 471 -14.25 1.09 -13.03
C ASP A 471 -14.86 -0.33 -13.14
N ASN A 472 -14.08 -1.36 -12.77
CA ASN A 472 -14.32 -2.77 -13.08
C ASN A 472 -15.51 -3.40 -12.35
N SER A 473 -16.01 -2.78 -11.28
CA SER A 473 -17.10 -3.32 -10.48
C SER A 473 -18.45 -3.05 -11.14
N LYS A 474 -19.18 -4.10 -11.50
CA LYS A 474 -20.48 -3.97 -12.17
C LYS A 474 -21.64 -4.40 -11.28
N PRO A 475 -22.88 -3.89 -11.50
CA PRO A 475 -24.05 -4.30 -10.73
C PRO A 475 -24.31 -5.81 -10.76
N GLU A 476 -23.96 -6.51 -11.84
CA GLU A 476 -24.17 -7.95 -11.97
C GLU A 476 -23.36 -8.75 -10.94
N GLN A 477 -22.18 -8.27 -10.54
CA GLN A 477 -21.36 -8.93 -9.52
C GLN A 477 -22.04 -8.92 -8.14
N LEU A 478 -22.73 -7.82 -7.82
CA LEU A 478 -23.50 -7.73 -6.58
C LEU A 478 -24.74 -8.61 -6.64
N GLU A 479 -25.43 -8.66 -7.78
CA GLU A 479 -26.59 -9.51 -7.99
C GLU A 479 -26.25 -11.00 -7.86
N GLU A 480 -25.15 -11.46 -8.48
CA GLU A 480 -24.64 -12.81 -8.34
C GLU A 480 -24.33 -13.15 -6.88
N LEU A 481 -23.59 -12.26 -6.18
CA LEU A 481 -23.22 -12.46 -4.78
C LEU A 481 -24.45 -12.55 -3.85
N LEU A 482 -25.50 -11.76 -4.09
CA LEU A 482 -26.71 -11.76 -3.27
C LEU A 482 -27.56 -13.02 -3.46
N ASN A 483 -27.52 -13.62 -4.65
CA ASN A 483 -28.24 -14.85 -4.98
C ASN A 483 -27.57 -16.11 -4.38
N GLU A 484 -26.31 -16.02 -3.97
CA GLU A 484 -25.62 -17.11 -3.30
C GLU A 484 -26.16 -17.36 -1.87
N ASN A 485 -26.09 -18.62 -1.42
CA ASN A 485 -26.29 -18.96 -0.02
C ASN A 485 -24.95 -18.92 0.72
N TRP A 486 -24.75 -17.89 1.53
CA TRP A 486 -23.52 -17.71 2.31
C TRP A 486 -23.46 -18.62 3.54
N ILE A 487 -24.62 -18.98 4.09
CA ILE A 487 -24.79 -19.89 5.23
C ILE A 487 -25.61 -21.10 4.74
N VAL A 488 -25.17 -22.31 5.09
CA VAL A 488 -25.91 -23.54 4.78
C VAL A 488 -26.44 -24.15 6.07
N ASP A 489 -27.75 -24.32 6.11
CA ASP A 489 -28.48 -24.96 7.19
C ASP A 489 -28.73 -26.43 6.80
N ILE A 490 -28.38 -27.35 7.70
CA ILE A 490 -28.79 -28.75 7.67
C ILE A 490 -30.03 -28.88 8.52
N TYR A 491 -31.04 -29.52 7.97
CA TYR A 491 -32.29 -29.83 8.67
C TYR A 491 -32.36 -31.32 9.04
N ASN A 492 -33.07 -31.62 10.12
CA ASN A 492 -33.51 -32.96 10.50
C ASN A 492 -34.74 -33.36 9.65
N TYR A 493 -35.18 -34.60 9.77
CA TYR A 493 -36.46 -35.08 9.23
C TYR A 493 -37.69 -34.31 9.76
N ASN A 494 -37.56 -33.62 10.89
CA ASN A 494 -38.60 -32.76 11.47
C ASN A 494 -38.52 -31.29 10.98
N ASP A 495 -37.71 -30.99 9.95
CA ASP A 495 -37.39 -29.62 9.50
C ASP A 495 -36.74 -28.73 10.57
N GLU A 496 -36.19 -29.33 11.65
CA GLU A 496 -35.42 -28.65 12.67
C GLU A 496 -33.96 -28.48 12.24
N ILE A 497 -33.34 -27.35 12.53
CA ILE A 497 -31.96 -27.07 12.10
C ILE A 497 -30.97 -27.87 12.96
N LEU A 498 -30.36 -28.89 12.37
CA LEU A 498 -29.35 -29.76 13.00
C LEU A 498 -27.98 -29.11 13.08
N ALA A 499 -27.60 -28.36 12.05
CA ALA A 499 -26.28 -27.71 11.97
C ALA A 499 -26.34 -26.56 10.98
N ARG A 500 -25.67 -25.45 11.28
CA ARG A 500 -25.45 -24.36 10.33
C ARG A 500 -23.95 -24.22 10.08
N GLY A 501 -23.50 -24.23 8.82
CA GLY A 501 -22.07 -24.16 8.53
C GLY A 501 -21.67 -24.34 7.05
N LYS A 502 -20.39 -24.61 6.79
CA LYS A 502 -19.84 -24.74 5.43
C LYS A 502 -20.38 -25.99 4.72
N ILE A 503 -20.75 -25.92 3.44
CA ILE A 503 -21.08 -27.12 2.61
C ILE A 503 -20.00 -28.20 2.73
N HIS A 504 -18.71 -27.83 2.73
CA HIS A 504 -17.62 -28.81 2.76
C HIS A 504 -17.43 -29.45 4.14
N HIS A 505 -17.55 -28.69 5.24
CA HIS A 505 -17.51 -29.24 6.60
C HIS A 505 -18.75 -30.07 6.91
N LEU A 506 -19.90 -29.59 6.47
CA LEU A 506 -21.17 -30.30 6.54
C LEU A 506 -21.12 -31.59 5.73
N ARG A 507 -20.60 -31.58 4.49
CA ARG A 507 -20.37 -32.80 3.69
C ARG A 507 -19.37 -33.74 4.33
N ARG A 508 -18.29 -33.25 4.97
CA ARG A 508 -17.34 -34.12 5.69
C ARG A 508 -18.01 -34.79 6.87
N ALA A 509 -18.71 -34.02 7.71
CA ALA A 509 -19.49 -34.51 8.84
C ALA A 509 -20.60 -35.49 8.40
N TYR A 510 -21.29 -35.22 7.29
CA TYR A 510 -22.33 -36.10 6.73
C TYR A 510 -21.77 -37.34 6.02
N SER A 511 -20.64 -37.24 5.33
CA SER A 511 -19.97 -38.38 4.67
C SER A 511 -19.44 -39.38 5.69
N LEU A 512 -18.93 -38.89 6.83
CA LEU A 512 -18.51 -39.71 7.96
C LEU A 512 -19.69 -40.33 8.71
N LYS A 513 -20.91 -39.77 8.59
CA LYS A 513 -22.13 -40.27 9.23
C LYS A 513 -23.08 -41.04 8.30
N ARG A 514 -22.77 -41.23 7.01
CA ARG A 514 -23.53 -42.13 6.11
C ARG A 514 -23.26 -43.60 6.45
N LEU A 515 -23.72 -44.02 7.63
CA LEU A 515 -24.12 -45.39 7.96
C LEU A 515 -25.59 -45.34 8.41
N VAL A 516 -26.46 -44.81 7.56
CA VAL A 516 -27.91 -44.94 7.71
C VAL A 516 -28.46 -45.32 6.33
N CYS A 517 -28.33 -46.61 6.02
CA CYS A 517 -29.19 -47.22 5.01
C CYS A 517 -30.58 -47.32 5.62
N GLY A 518 -31.58 -46.77 4.93
CA GLY A 518 -32.97 -46.84 5.34
C GLY A 518 -33.40 -48.29 5.55
N ASP A 519 -33.87 -48.57 6.76
CA ASP A 519 -34.99 -49.45 7.14
C ASP A 519 -34.76 -49.94 8.58
N GLU A 520 -35.12 -49.07 9.55
CA GLU A 520 -35.44 -49.28 10.98
C GLU A 520 -34.78 -50.40 11.83
N LYS A 521 -33.65 -50.97 11.40
CA LYS A 521 -32.87 -51.91 12.20
C LYS A 521 -31.45 -51.42 12.32
N LEU A 522 -31.12 -50.99 13.54
CA LEU A 522 -29.79 -50.69 14.05
C LEU A 522 -28.81 -51.75 13.52
N CYS A 523 -28.06 -51.42 12.47
CA CYS A 523 -26.98 -52.28 12.01
C CYS A 523 -25.84 -52.18 13.02
N ASP A 524 -25.35 -53.34 13.44
CA ASP A 524 -24.26 -53.49 14.39
C ASP A 524 -23.04 -52.68 13.93
N PRO A 525 -22.53 -51.72 14.74
CA PRO A 525 -21.52 -50.75 14.35
C PRO A 525 -20.17 -51.30 13.88
N ASN A 526 -19.95 -52.62 13.94
CA ASN A 526 -18.64 -53.22 13.68
C ASN A 526 -18.33 -53.53 12.20
N TYR A 527 -19.28 -53.42 11.27
CA TYR A 527 -19.04 -53.75 9.85
C TYR A 527 -19.32 -52.57 8.90
N ALA A 528 -18.31 -52.15 8.14
CA ALA A 528 -18.39 -51.03 7.20
C ALA A 528 -18.97 -51.47 5.85
N CYS A 529 -19.99 -50.75 5.35
CA CYS A 529 -20.69 -51.09 4.13
C CYS A 529 -20.05 -50.40 2.90
N CYS A 530 -19.51 -51.16 1.94
CA CYS A 530 -18.86 -50.62 0.74
C CYS A 530 -19.86 -50.12 -0.32
N GLU A 531 -19.42 -49.10 -1.08
CA GLU A 531 -20.18 -48.33 -2.06
C GLU A 531 -20.36 -49.00 -3.42
N ASP A 532 -21.54 -48.83 -4.00
CA ASP A 532 -21.79 -49.01 -5.44
C ASP A 532 -22.07 -47.65 -6.10
N ARG A 533 -21.30 -47.32 -7.16
CA ARG A 533 -21.34 -46.05 -7.93
C ARG A 533 -22.69 -45.70 -8.60
N LYS A 534 -23.77 -46.44 -8.36
CA LYS A 534 -25.13 -46.14 -8.85
C LYS A 534 -26.18 -45.96 -7.74
N GLY A 535 -25.76 -45.85 -6.48
CA GLY A 535 -26.63 -45.39 -5.39
C GLY A 535 -27.79 -46.35 -5.03
N LYS A 536 -27.69 -47.64 -5.39
CA LYS A 536 -28.56 -48.68 -4.85
C LYS A 536 -27.79 -49.46 -3.78
N LEU A 537 -28.36 -49.52 -2.58
CA LEU A 537 -27.81 -50.15 -1.38
C LEU A 537 -27.86 -51.68 -1.53
N GLY A 538 -26.73 -52.30 -1.85
CA GLY A 538 -26.57 -53.75 -1.88
C GLY A 538 -25.48 -54.16 -0.87
N CYS A 539 -25.91 -54.77 0.24
CA CYS A 539 -25.15 -55.64 1.15
C CYS A 539 -23.61 -55.59 1.10
N CYS A 540 -22.97 -55.09 2.16
CA CYS A 540 -21.59 -55.45 2.48
C CYS A 540 -21.54 -56.01 3.92
N LYS A 541 -21.53 -57.34 4.01
CA LYS A 541 -21.39 -58.13 5.25
C LYS A 541 -19.93 -58.39 5.65
N GLU A 542 -18.94 -57.82 4.96
CA GLU A 542 -17.55 -58.26 5.13
C GLU A 542 -16.57 -57.08 5.05
N ALA A 543 -16.24 -56.51 6.21
CA ALA A 543 -14.87 -56.09 6.61
C ALA A 543 -14.92 -55.11 7.80
N ASN A 544 -14.22 -55.48 8.88
CA ASN A 544 -13.99 -54.68 10.08
C ASN A 544 -13.01 -53.53 9.81
N TYR A 545 -13.41 -52.28 10.03
CA TYR A 545 -12.47 -51.16 10.20
C TYR A 545 -12.88 -50.30 11.40
N GLN A 546 -11.99 -50.20 12.39
CA GLN A 546 -12.13 -49.33 13.56
C GLN A 546 -11.65 -47.90 13.21
N ILE A 547 -12.47 -46.89 13.52
CA ILE A 547 -12.11 -45.47 13.39
C ILE A 547 -11.98 -44.85 14.78
N GLN A 548 -10.85 -44.17 15.01
CA GLN A 548 -10.45 -43.56 16.29
C GLN A 548 -11.09 -42.17 16.51
N ASP A 549 -11.53 -41.96 17.75
CA ASP A 549 -11.83 -40.72 18.49
C ASP A 549 -12.54 -39.55 17.77
N ILE A 550 -13.85 -39.46 18.01
CA ILE A 550 -14.73 -38.33 17.66
C ILE A 550 -15.12 -37.60 18.96
N SER A 551 -14.26 -36.71 19.45
CA SER A 551 -14.56 -35.85 20.61
C SER A 551 -14.66 -34.36 20.27
N LYS A 552 -14.77 -33.98 18.99
CA LYS A 552 -14.67 -32.58 18.53
C LYS A 552 -15.92 -31.97 17.87
N LEU A 553 -17.13 -32.44 18.20
CA LEU A 553 -18.37 -31.79 17.76
C LEU A 553 -19.28 -31.56 18.96
N GLU A 554 -19.37 -30.31 19.43
CA GLU A 554 -20.40 -29.91 20.39
C GLU A 554 -21.77 -29.90 19.69
N PHE A 555 -22.65 -30.80 20.12
CA PHE A 555 -24.06 -30.78 19.77
C PHE A 555 -24.76 -29.76 20.65
N ILE A 556 -25.65 -28.95 20.07
CA ILE A 556 -26.60 -28.16 20.86
C ILE A 556 -27.46 -29.18 21.64
N PRO A 557 -27.41 -29.21 22.98
CA PRO A 557 -28.22 -30.14 23.75
C PRO A 557 -29.70 -29.74 23.63
N TYR A 558 -30.56 -30.73 23.43
CA TYR A 558 -32.01 -30.58 23.60
C TYR A 558 -32.30 -30.08 25.02
N ASN A 559 -32.93 -28.91 25.12
CA ASN A 559 -33.86 -28.53 26.19
C ASN A 559 -34.82 -27.47 25.68
#